data_AF-A0A8H7CU65-F1
#
_entry.id   AF-A0A8H7CU65-F1
#
_cell.length_a   1.000
_cell.length_b   1.000
_cell.length_c   1.000
_cell.angle_alpha   90.00
_cell.angle_beta   90.00
_cell.angle_gamma   90.00
#
_symmetry.space_group_name_H-M   'P 1'
#
loop_
_entity.id
_entity.type
_entity.pdbx_description
1 polymer ?
#
loop_
_entity_poly.entity_id
_entity_poly.type
_entity_poly.pdbx_seq_one_letter_code
_entity_poly.pdbx_strand_id
1 'polypeptide(L)'
;MAPRVAFIRSVVLYTVVVFTLIALGLAAALTSIITSAGFSIPPFAALGITSAVFTMVAVSSMIVLEMLRPGGPTSMIIVEISWLGFLSIMWLTTGADTAFFSVGCGTDDIEVPDGMCSKLSALEAFAFLNWIILKGYIVMLLVMSLMAVSRKHTKVWTSSVANAPFSEPAKSSSVPMSYKVETDSQPGGTNSQPGGYSTSGGYSTSGGYSTSGGYSTSGSVQTGVVYA
;
A
#
# COMPACT_ATOMS: atom_id res chain seq x y z
N MET A 1 0.60 11.74 -14.31
CA MET A 1 -0.47 10.71 -14.20
C MET A 1 -0.58 10.06 -12.80
N ALA A 2 0.02 10.65 -11.75
CA ALA A 2 -0.17 10.27 -10.34
C ALA A 2 -1.59 10.42 -9.72
N PRO A 3 -2.54 11.26 -10.21
CA PRO A 3 -3.78 11.50 -9.46
C PRO A 3 -4.75 10.31 -9.42
N ARG A 4 -4.58 9.30 -10.29
CA ARG A 4 -5.55 8.20 -10.40
C ARG A 4 -5.52 7.26 -9.19
N VAL A 5 -4.33 6.92 -8.67
CA VAL A 5 -4.20 5.98 -7.55
C VAL A 5 -4.60 6.64 -6.23
N ALA A 6 -4.19 7.90 -6.02
CA ALA A 6 -4.61 8.69 -4.86
C ALA A 6 -6.13 8.85 -4.82
N PHE A 7 -6.77 9.11 -5.97
CA PHE A 7 -8.23 9.18 -6.06
C PHE A 7 -8.91 7.86 -5.70
N ILE A 8 -8.44 6.72 -6.25
CA ILE A 8 -8.98 5.39 -5.93
C ILE A 8 -8.87 5.13 -4.42
N ARG A 9 -7.71 5.44 -3.81
CA ARG A 9 -7.53 5.30 -2.36
C ARG A 9 -8.56 6.10 -1.57
N SER A 10 -8.71 7.39 -1.86
CA SER A 10 -9.68 8.24 -1.17
C SER A 10 -11.11 7.73 -1.30
N VAL A 11 -11.51 7.26 -2.49
CA VAL A 11 -12.85 6.68 -2.73
C VAL A 11 -13.05 5.41 -1.92
N VAL A 12 -12.07 4.49 -1.91
CA VAL A 12 -12.13 3.24 -1.14
C VAL A 12 -12.23 3.52 0.35
N LEU A 13 -11.36 4.38 0.90
CA LEU A 13 -11.37 4.71 2.33
C LEU A 13 -12.67 5.39 2.75
N TYR A 14 -13.19 6.32 1.93
CA TYR A 14 -14.47 6.97 2.19
C TYR A 14 -15.64 5.97 2.20
N THR A 15 -15.67 5.05 1.22
CA THR A 15 -16.70 4.01 1.13
C THR A 15 -16.67 3.10 2.36
N VAL A 16 -15.49 2.66 2.80
CA VAL A 16 -15.32 1.86 4.02
C VAL A 16 -15.79 2.62 5.26
N VAL A 17 -15.52 3.92 5.38
CA VAL A 17 -15.99 4.74 6.50
C VAL A 17 -17.52 4.82 6.54
N VAL A 18 -18.17 5.05 5.38
CA VAL A 18 -19.64 5.10 5.30
C VAL A 18 -20.25 3.76 5.70
N PHE A 19 -19.75 2.64 5.17
CA PHE A 19 -20.23 1.31 5.54
C PHE A 19 -19.95 0.97 7.00
N THR A 20 -18.83 1.43 7.54
CA THR A 20 -18.50 1.32 8.97
C THR A 20 -19.51 2.06 9.85
N LEU A 21 -19.94 3.27 9.47
CA LEU A 21 -20.95 4.01 10.21
C LEU A 21 -22.30 3.28 10.23
N ILE A 22 -22.68 2.70 9.09
CA ILE A 22 -23.91 1.90 8.99
C ILE A 22 -23.81 0.66 9.90
N ALA A 23 -22.70 -0.09 9.82
CA ALA A 23 -22.45 -1.24 10.66
C ALA A 23 -22.42 -0.89 12.16
N LEU A 24 -21.83 0.25 12.53
CA LEU A 24 -21.82 0.75 13.91
C LEU A 24 -23.25 1.05 14.41
N GLY A 25 -24.08 1.71 13.59
CA GLY A 25 -25.47 1.98 13.91
C GLY A 25 -26.29 0.71 14.10
N LEU A 26 -26.07 -0.30 13.24
CA LEU A 26 -26.72 -1.62 13.35
C LEU A 26 -26.28 -2.36 14.62
N ALA A 27 -24.96 -2.39 14.92
CA ALA A 27 -24.43 -3.04 16.12
C ALA A 27 -24.91 -2.35 17.41
N ALA A 28 -24.98 -1.02 17.43
CA ALA A 28 -25.52 -0.25 18.55
C ALA A 28 -27.04 -0.52 18.73
N ALA A 29 -27.80 -0.57 17.64
CA ALA A 29 -29.23 -0.88 17.70
C ALA A 29 -29.49 -2.30 18.23
N LEU A 30 -28.72 -3.29 17.78
CA LEU A 30 -28.79 -4.66 18.30
C LEU A 30 -28.45 -4.72 19.80
N THR A 31 -27.40 -4.01 20.20
CA THR A 31 -27.00 -3.92 21.62
C THR A 31 -28.13 -3.33 22.48
N SER A 32 -28.77 -2.25 22.00
CA SER A 32 -29.90 -1.63 22.70
C SER A 32 -31.08 -2.61 22.90
N ILE A 33 -31.42 -3.41 21.89
CA ILE A 33 -32.52 -4.39 21.97
C ILE A 33 -32.17 -5.47 22.99
N ILE A 34 -30.96 -6.03 22.92
CA ILE A 34 -30.53 -7.13 23.79
C ILE A 34 -30.43 -6.69 25.25
N THR A 35 -29.86 -5.51 25.51
CA THR A 35 -29.79 -4.96 26.87
C THR A 35 -31.19 -4.64 27.42
N SER A 36 -32.12 -4.18 26.58
CA SER A 36 -33.51 -3.95 27.03
C SER A 36 -34.23 -5.24 27.43
N ALA A 37 -33.83 -6.38 26.88
CA ALA A 37 -34.33 -7.70 27.24
C ALA A 37 -33.62 -8.31 28.47
N GLY A 38 -32.66 -7.60 29.09
CA GLY A 38 -31.96 -8.04 30.30
C GLY A 38 -30.79 -9.00 30.06
N PHE A 39 -30.38 -9.21 28.81
CA PHE A 39 -29.26 -10.07 28.46
C PHE A 39 -27.94 -9.29 28.36
N SER A 40 -26.82 -9.99 28.58
CA SER A 40 -25.47 -9.46 28.38
C SER A 40 -25.19 -9.16 26.90
N ILE A 41 -24.29 -8.20 26.64
CA ILE A 41 -23.87 -7.83 25.28
C ILE A 41 -23.21 -9.05 24.61
N PRO A 42 -23.70 -9.50 23.44
CA PRO A 42 -23.12 -10.64 22.78
C PRO A 42 -21.77 -10.28 22.13
N PRO A 43 -20.86 -11.25 21.97
CA PRO A 43 -19.52 -11.00 21.44
C PRO A 43 -19.54 -10.38 20.04
N PHE A 44 -20.45 -10.80 19.15
CA PHE A 44 -20.53 -10.25 17.78
C PHE A 44 -20.81 -8.73 17.78
N ALA A 45 -21.68 -8.25 18.68
CA ALA A 45 -22.03 -6.84 18.76
C ALA A 45 -20.85 -6.03 19.32
N ALA A 46 -20.18 -6.56 20.34
CA ALA A 46 -18.97 -5.95 20.89
C ALA A 46 -17.84 -5.90 19.85
N LEU A 47 -17.65 -6.96 19.06
CA LEU A 47 -16.67 -7.02 17.98
C LEU A 47 -17.01 -6.04 16.85
N GLY A 48 -18.28 -5.90 16.48
CA GLY A 48 -18.71 -4.93 15.47
C GLY A 48 -18.45 -3.47 15.88
N ILE A 49 -18.78 -3.12 17.13
CA ILE A 49 -18.49 -1.79 17.68
C ILE A 49 -16.99 -1.55 17.74
N THR A 50 -16.23 -2.53 18.25
CA THR A 50 -14.76 -2.44 18.36
C THR A 50 -14.12 -2.24 16.99
N SER A 51 -14.50 -3.06 16.00
CA SER A 51 -13.99 -2.96 14.63
C SER A 51 -14.30 -1.61 13.99
N ALA A 52 -15.48 -1.06 14.25
CA ALA A 52 -15.86 0.27 13.76
C ALA A 52 -15.04 1.39 14.41
N VAL A 53 -14.81 1.33 15.72
CA VAL A 53 -13.94 2.31 16.43
C VAL A 53 -12.51 2.23 15.90
N PHE A 54 -11.95 1.02 15.76
CA PHE A 54 -10.62 0.85 15.18
C PHE A 54 -10.56 1.38 13.75
N THR A 55 -11.59 1.14 12.92
CA THR A 55 -11.66 1.66 11.55
C THR A 55 -11.75 3.19 11.52
N MET A 56 -12.47 3.81 12.47
CA MET A 56 -12.52 5.26 12.57
C MET A 56 -11.17 5.87 12.95
N VAL A 57 -10.53 5.34 13.99
CA VAL A 57 -9.19 5.79 14.43
C VAL A 57 -8.17 5.57 13.32
N ALA A 58 -8.21 4.39 12.72
CA ALA A 58 -7.41 3.98 11.59
C ALA A 58 -7.45 4.95 10.42
N VAL A 59 -8.63 5.14 9.85
CA VAL A 59 -8.80 5.93 8.64
C VAL A 59 -8.56 7.40 8.94
N SER A 60 -9.02 7.88 10.10
CA SER A 60 -8.71 9.24 10.56
C SER A 60 -7.21 9.47 10.68
N SER A 61 -6.47 8.51 11.25
CA SER A 61 -5.01 8.63 11.35
C SER A 61 -4.36 8.73 9.96
N MET A 62 -4.82 7.95 8.98
CA MET A 62 -4.30 8.02 7.62
C MET A 62 -4.62 9.35 6.94
N ILE A 63 -5.84 9.86 7.07
CA ILE A 63 -6.26 11.14 6.49
C ILE A 63 -5.52 12.32 7.15
N VAL A 64 -5.48 12.36 8.48
CA VAL A 64 -4.84 13.44 9.24
C VAL A 64 -3.34 13.49 8.95
N LEU A 65 -2.67 12.34 8.88
CA LEU A 65 -1.24 12.29 8.62
C LEU A 65 -0.89 12.64 7.17
N GLU A 66 -1.80 12.36 6.22
CA GLU A 66 -1.67 12.83 4.84
C GLU A 66 -1.79 14.35 4.75
N MET A 67 -2.73 14.96 5.48
CA MET A 67 -2.88 16.42 5.54
C MET A 67 -1.68 17.10 6.21
N LEU A 68 -1.13 16.52 7.27
CA LEU A 68 -0.03 17.11 8.04
C LEU A 68 1.32 17.03 7.34
N ARG A 69 1.59 15.95 6.60
CA ARG A 69 2.86 15.78 5.89
C ARG A 69 2.68 14.96 4.61
N PRO A 70 2.42 15.62 3.47
CA PRO A 70 2.41 14.96 2.16
C PRO A 70 3.74 14.22 1.94
N GLY A 71 3.69 12.90 1.78
CA GLY A 71 4.88 12.05 1.66
C GLY A 71 5.51 11.58 2.98
N GLY A 72 4.83 11.73 4.11
CA GLY A 72 5.23 11.16 5.40
C GLY A 72 5.21 9.62 5.45
N PRO A 73 5.83 9.02 6.49
CA PRO A 73 5.99 7.57 6.63
C PRO A 73 4.66 6.80 6.73
N THR A 74 3.59 7.49 7.11
CA THR A 74 2.23 6.95 7.23
C THR A 74 1.60 6.64 5.88
N SER A 75 2.14 7.23 4.80
CA SER A 75 1.76 6.90 3.43
C SER A 75 2.61 5.79 2.82
N MET A 76 3.54 5.18 3.56
CA MET A 76 4.32 4.05 3.05
C MET A 76 3.41 2.87 2.76
N ILE A 77 3.61 2.24 1.61
CA ILE A 77 2.84 1.06 1.17
C ILE A 77 2.85 -0.04 2.23
N ILE A 78 3.98 -0.30 2.88
CA ILE A 78 4.08 -1.31 3.96
C ILE A 78 3.13 -0.98 5.12
N VAL A 79 3.17 0.27 5.61
CA VAL A 79 2.37 0.69 6.77
C VAL A 79 0.88 0.62 6.43
N GLU A 80 0.53 1.07 5.22
CA GLU A 80 -0.84 1.03 4.72
C GLU A 80 -1.35 -0.42 4.59
N ILE A 81 -0.56 -1.33 4.01
CA ILE A 81 -0.92 -2.76 3.89
C ILE A 81 -1.07 -3.41 5.26
N SER A 82 -0.15 -3.19 6.20
CA SER A 82 -0.21 -3.79 7.54
C SER A 82 -1.49 -3.40 8.28
N TRP A 83 -1.85 -2.12 8.22
CA TRP A 83 -2.99 -1.60 8.94
C TRP A 83 -4.33 -1.98 8.29
N LEU A 84 -4.43 -1.87 6.96
CA LEU A 84 -5.61 -2.34 6.23
C LEU A 84 -5.76 -3.86 6.34
N GLY A 85 -4.66 -4.60 6.39
CA GLY A 85 -4.65 -6.04 6.65
C GLY A 85 -5.26 -6.39 8.00
N PHE A 86 -4.85 -5.67 9.06
CA PHE A 86 -5.43 -5.84 10.39
C PHE A 86 -6.94 -5.54 10.39
N LEU A 87 -7.37 -4.41 9.81
CA LEU A 87 -8.79 -4.07 9.71
C LEU A 87 -9.58 -5.10 8.90
N SER A 88 -9.01 -5.62 7.81
CA SER A 88 -9.63 -6.66 6.99
C SER A 88 -9.95 -7.90 7.83
N ILE A 89 -9.01 -8.37 8.65
CA ILE A 89 -9.23 -9.52 9.52
C ILE A 89 -10.28 -9.23 10.60
N MET A 90 -10.30 -8.03 11.19
CA MET A 90 -11.34 -7.67 12.16
C MET A 90 -12.75 -7.74 11.55
N TRP A 91 -12.94 -7.17 10.36
CA TRP A 91 -14.23 -7.22 9.66
C TRP A 91 -14.63 -8.64 9.24
N LEU A 92 -13.65 -9.47 8.84
CA LEU A 92 -13.89 -10.89 8.55
C LEU A 92 -14.39 -11.63 9.79
N THR A 93 -13.74 -11.43 10.93
CA THR A 93 -14.15 -12.05 12.20
C THR A 93 -15.53 -11.58 12.63
N THR A 94 -15.83 -10.27 12.51
CA THR A 94 -17.17 -9.74 12.80
C THR A 94 -18.24 -10.36 11.89
N GLY A 95 -17.99 -10.46 10.58
CA GLY A 95 -18.91 -11.08 9.63
C GLY A 95 -19.14 -12.56 9.93
N ALA A 96 -18.08 -13.31 10.19
CA ALA A 96 -18.17 -14.74 10.50
C ALA A 96 -18.92 -15.03 11.80
N ASP A 97 -18.66 -14.26 12.87
CA ASP A 97 -19.36 -14.41 14.15
C ASP A 97 -20.84 -14.03 14.04
N THR A 98 -21.15 -12.98 13.27
CA THR A 98 -22.55 -12.58 13.01
C THR A 98 -23.28 -13.64 12.19
N ALA A 99 -22.63 -14.22 11.17
CA ALA A 99 -23.20 -15.27 10.33
C ALA A 99 -23.55 -16.52 11.15
N PHE A 100 -22.69 -16.91 12.09
CA PHE A 100 -22.95 -18.04 12.98
C PHE A 100 -24.24 -17.86 13.78
N PHE A 101 -24.48 -16.66 14.32
CA PHE A 101 -25.71 -16.34 15.05
C PHE A 101 -26.93 -16.20 14.12
N SER A 102 -26.73 -15.70 12.90
CA SER A 102 -27.76 -15.55 11.86
C SER A 102 -28.43 -16.87 11.47
N VAL A 103 -27.71 -18.01 11.51
CA VAL A 103 -28.28 -19.34 11.21
C VAL A 103 -29.42 -19.72 12.18
N GLY A 104 -29.38 -19.25 13.42
CA GLY A 104 -30.43 -19.51 14.42
C GLY A 104 -31.76 -18.77 14.17
N CYS A 105 -31.77 -17.80 13.26
CA CYS A 105 -32.96 -17.00 12.94
C CYS A 105 -34.01 -17.69 12.05
N GLY A 106 -33.78 -18.94 11.63
CA GLY A 106 -34.68 -19.69 10.75
C GLY A 106 -35.37 -20.89 11.39
N THR A 107 -35.13 -21.16 12.67
CA THR A 107 -35.72 -22.30 13.39
C THR A 107 -36.85 -21.81 14.29
N ASP A 108 -38.04 -22.39 14.15
CA ASP A 108 -39.29 -22.00 14.83
C ASP A 108 -39.25 -22.11 16.39
N ASP A 109 -38.15 -22.59 16.96
CA ASP A 109 -38.03 -22.92 18.39
C ASP A 109 -37.53 -21.75 19.27
N ILE A 110 -37.12 -20.61 18.68
CA ILE A 110 -36.64 -19.44 19.45
C ILE A 110 -37.51 -18.23 19.13
N GLU A 111 -38.30 -17.76 20.09
CA GLU A 111 -38.99 -16.47 20.03
C GLU A 111 -37.97 -15.33 20.04
N VAL A 112 -37.45 -14.97 18.88
CA VAL A 112 -36.57 -13.81 18.71
C VAL A 112 -37.44 -12.57 18.51
N PRO A 113 -37.16 -11.44 19.20
CA PRO A 113 -37.86 -10.18 18.98
C PRO A 113 -37.92 -9.76 17.50
N ASP A 114 -39.10 -9.33 17.05
CA ASP A 114 -39.36 -8.93 15.67
C ASP A 114 -38.28 -7.97 15.14
N GLY A 115 -37.67 -8.33 14.02
CA GLY A 115 -36.68 -7.50 13.32
C GLY A 115 -35.24 -7.60 13.82
N MET A 116 -34.90 -8.46 14.79
CA MET A 116 -33.48 -8.73 15.11
C MET A 116 -32.77 -9.44 13.95
N CYS A 117 -33.42 -10.41 13.31
CA CYS A 117 -32.81 -11.22 12.26
C CYS A 117 -32.50 -10.42 10.99
N SER A 118 -33.36 -9.47 10.62
CA SER A 118 -33.08 -8.58 9.48
C SER A 118 -31.90 -7.65 9.76
N LYS A 119 -31.76 -7.17 11.00
CA LYS A 119 -30.62 -6.33 11.44
C LYS A 119 -29.31 -7.14 11.48
N LEU A 120 -29.35 -8.39 11.92
CA LEU A 120 -28.20 -9.31 11.92
C LEU A 120 -27.71 -9.60 10.50
N SER A 121 -28.64 -9.97 9.61
CA SER A 121 -28.32 -10.22 8.20
C SER A 121 -27.74 -8.97 7.52
N ALA A 122 -28.27 -7.78 7.83
CA ALA A 122 -27.70 -6.52 7.35
C ALA A 122 -26.28 -6.29 7.90
N LEU A 123 -26.05 -6.49 9.20
CA LEU A 123 -24.73 -6.32 9.81
C LEU A 123 -23.69 -7.29 9.22
N GLU A 124 -24.08 -8.55 9.02
CA GLU A 124 -23.27 -9.57 8.36
C GLU A 124 -22.85 -9.12 6.94
N ALA A 125 -23.81 -8.66 6.14
CA ALA A 125 -23.56 -8.21 4.78
C ALA A 125 -22.61 -7.00 4.74
N PHE A 126 -22.81 -6.00 5.61
CA PHE A 126 -21.92 -4.83 5.68
C PHE A 126 -20.52 -5.19 6.18
N ALA A 127 -20.39 -6.14 7.11
CA ALA A 127 -19.11 -6.62 7.59
C ALA A 127 -18.31 -7.31 6.47
N PHE A 128 -18.95 -8.22 5.71
CA PHE A 128 -18.31 -8.85 4.56
C PHE A 128 -18.00 -7.86 3.43
N LEU A 129 -18.86 -6.87 3.17
CA LEU A 129 -18.58 -5.80 2.21
C LEU A 129 -17.33 -5.02 2.57
N ASN A 130 -17.19 -4.59 3.84
CA ASN A 130 -15.98 -3.93 4.32
C ASN A 130 -14.75 -4.83 4.17
N TRP A 131 -14.86 -6.11 4.53
CA TRP A 131 -13.78 -7.07 4.35
C TRP A 131 -13.35 -7.19 2.88
N ILE A 132 -14.29 -7.37 1.95
CA ILE A 132 -14.02 -7.52 0.52
C ILE A 132 -13.36 -6.27 -0.05
N ILE A 133 -13.89 -5.08 0.27
CA ILE A 133 -13.33 -3.81 -0.22
C ILE A 133 -11.90 -3.62 0.27
N LEU A 134 -11.66 -3.83 1.57
CA LEU A 134 -10.32 -3.73 2.16
C LEU A 134 -9.37 -4.76 1.56
N LYS A 135 -9.81 -6.02 1.43
CA LYS A 135 -8.98 -7.10 0.90
C LYS A 135 -8.65 -6.88 -0.58
N GLY A 136 -9.63 -6.47 -1.37
CA GLY A 136 -9.46 -6.13 -2.79
C GLY A 136 -8.46 -4.99 -2.97
N TYR A 137 -8.53 -3.96 -2.13
CA TYR A 137 -7.58 -2.86 -2.16
C TYR A 137 -6.16 -3.30 -1.78
N ILE A 138 -5.99 -4.11 -0.74
CA ILE A 138 -4.68 -4.68 -0.36
C ILE A 138 -4.09 -5.50 -1.51
N VAL A 139 -4.89 -6.37 -2.14
CA VAL A 139 -4.45 -7.19 -3.27
C VAL A 139 -4.04 -6.29 -4.45
N MET A 140 -4.82 -5.26 -4.76
CA MET A 140 -4.47 -4.28 -5.79
C MET A 140 -3.11 -3.62 -5.50
N LEU A 141 -2.90 -3.08 -4.29
CA LEU A 141 -1.63 -2.46 -3.91
C LEU A 141 -0.45 -3.44 -4.00
N LEU A 142 -0.67 -4.69 -3.57
CA LEU A 142 0.34 -5.74 -3.62
C LEU A 142 0.72 -6.07 -5.06
N VAL A 143 -0.26 -6.27 -5.96
CA VAL A 143 0.00 -6.53 -7.39
C VAL A 143 0.76 -5.39 -8.05
N MET A 144 0.34 -4.14 -7.81
CA MET A 144 1.02 -2.95 -8.36
C MET A 144 2.45 -2.81 -7.82
N SER A 145 2.67 -3.15 -6.55
CA SER A 145 4.00 -3.12 -5.94
C SER A 145 4.90 -4.21 -6.53
N LEU A 146 4.39 -5.44 -6.73
CA LEU A 146 5.13 -6.52 -7.37
C LEU A 146 5.50 -6.19 -8.81
N MET A 147 4.57 -5.60 -9.58
CA MET A 147 4.85 -5.14 -10.95
C MET A 147 5.90 -4.03 -11.00
N ALA A 148 5.98 -3.16 -9.99
CA ALA A 148 7.01 -2.13 -9.93
C ALA A 148 8.39 -2.71 -9.56
N VAL A 149 8.42 -3.70 -8.66
CA VAL A 149 9.65 -4.43 -8.31
C VAL A 149 10.17 -5.24 -9.51
N SER A 150 9.28 -5.87 -10.30
CA SER A 150 9.71 -6.59 -11.50
C SER A 150 10.37 -5.68 -12.56
N ARG A 151 10.07 -4.37 -12.54
CA ARG A 151 10.70 -3.34 -13.37
C ARG A 151 12.02 -2.77 -12.79
N LYS A 152 12.60 -3.41 -11.78
CA LYS A 152 13.86 -3.02 -11.09
C LYS A 152 13.77 -1.74 -10.24
N HIS A 153 12.58 -1.30 -9.84
CA HIS A 153 12.46 -0.26 -8.81
C HIS A 153 12.63 -0.90 -7.42
N THR A 154 13.72 -0.61 -6.72
CA THR A 154 14.06 -1.26 -5.44
C THR A 154 13.44 -0.57 -4.21
N LYS A 155 13.02 0.70 -4.33
CA LYS A 155 12.45 1.51 -3.23
C LYS A 155 10.93 1.60 -3.23
N VAL A 156 10.23 0.65 -3.87
CA VAL A 156 8.76 0.68 -4.01
C VAL A 156 8.07 0.63 -2.64
N TRP A 157 8.53 -0.26 -1.75
CA TRP A 157 7.88 -0.52 -0.47
C TRP A 157 7.91 0.64 0.54
N THR A 158 8.94 1.49 0.45
CA THR A 158 9.09 2.69 1.29
C THR A 158 8.59 3.95 0.58
N SER A 159 8.17 3.82 -0.68
CA SER A 159 7.56 4.93 -1.41
C SER A 159 6.11 5.13 -0.97
N SER A 160 5.67 6.39 -0.99
CA SER A 160 4.26 6.71 -0.79
C SER A 160 3.43 6.21 -1.97
N VAL A 161 2.23 5.67 -1.72
CA VAL A 161 1.27 5.26 -2.77
C VAL A 161 1.04 6.36 -3.80
N ALA A 162 1.00 7.63 -3.38
CA ALA A 162 0.78 8.77 -4.27
C ALA A 162 1.98 9.06 -5.21
N ASN A 163 3.19 8.73 -4.78
CA ASN A 163 4.44 9.06 -5.47
C ASN A 163 5.16 7.83 -6.07
N ALA A 164 4.59 6.64 -5.93
CA ALA A 164 5.22 5.43 -6.41
C ALA A 164 5.23 5.37 -7.95
N PRO A 165 6.34 4.92 -8.57
CA PRO A 165 6.53 4.90 -10.02
C PRO A 165 5.76 3.73 -10.69
N PHE A 166 4.50 3.51 -10.33
CA PHE A 166 3.68 2.40 -10.82
C PHE A 166 3.53 2.40 -12.35
N SER A 167 3.50 3.58 -12.95
CA SER A 167 3.28 3.79 -14.40
C SER A 167 4.50 4.29 -15.14
N GLU A 168 5.65 4.46 -14.47
CA GLU A 168 6.87 4.87 -15.17
C GLU A 168 7.47 3.65 -15.90
N PRO A 169 7.82 3.78 -17.20
CA PRO A 169 8.63 2.77 -17.86
C PRO A 169 10.00 2.74 -17.21
N ALA A 170 10.60 1.55 -17.11
CA ALA A 170 11.94 1.40 -16.53
C ALA A 170 12.89 2.38 -17.22
N LYS A 171 13.46 3.33 -16.46
CA LYS A 171 14.53 4.17 -17.00
C LYS A 171 15.65 3.24 -17.42
N SER A 172 15.88 3.13 -18.73
CA SER A 172 17.14 2.59 -19.25
C SER A 172 18.23 3.37 -18.56
N SER A 173 19.02 2.67 -17.75
CA SER A 173 20.12 3.27 -17.02
C SER A 173 21.22 3.64 -18.00
N SER A 174 21.05 4.74 -18.75
CA SER A 174 22.19 5.49 -19.26
C SER A 174 22.84 6.13 -18.03
N VAL A 175 23.77 5.40 -17.43
CA VAL A 175 24.60 5.87 -16.32
C VAL A 175 25.39 7.09 -16.82
N PRO A 176 25.22 8.33 -16.30
CA PRO A 176 26.35 9.22 -16.22
C PRO A 176 27.08 8.83 -14.94
N MET A 177 28.20 8.13 -15.09
CA MET A 177 29.12 7.94 -13.98
C MET A 177 29.78 9.30 -13.76
N SER A 178 29.17 10.13 -12.93
CA SER A 178 29.80 11.34 -12.41
C SER A 178 29.60 11.32 -10.91
N TYR A 179 30.38 10.49 -10.24
CA TYR A 179 30.71 10.78 -8.86
C TYR A 179 31.68 11.96 -8.93
N LYS A 180 31.25 13.12 -8.44
CA LYS A 180 32.22 14.14 -8.04
C LYS A 180 33.03 13.51 -6.91
N VAL A 181 34.31 13.27 -7.16
CA VAL A 181 35.29 13.10 -6.09
C VAL A 181 35.38 14.46 -5.42
N GLU A 182 34.67 14.60 -4.30
CA GLU A 182 34.88 15.72 -3.38
C GLU A 182 36.19 15.46 -2.67
N THR A 183 37.27 16.05 -3.19
CA THR A 183 38.59 16.01 -2.58
C THR A 183 38.56 16.89 -1.35
N ASP A 184 38.14 16.31 -0.23
CA ASP A 184 38.14 16.96 1.07
C ASP A 184 39.57 16.91 1.63
N SER A 185 40.39 17.91 1.27
CA SER A 185 41.68 18.17 1.89
C SER A 185 41.57 19.46 2.71
N GLN A 186 41.42 19.30 4.02
CA GLN A 186 41.56 20.35 5.03
C GLN A 186 43.02 20.42 5.54
N PRO A 187 43.44 21.45 6.29
CA PRO A 187 44.01 22.71 5.79
C PRO A 187 45.49 22.87 6.17
N GLY A 188 46.28 23.52 5.30
CA GLY A 188 47.69 23.83 5.56
C GLY A 188 48.01 25.31 5.39
N GLY A 189 48.36 25.94 6.53
CA GLY A 189 49.22 27.11 6.74
C GLY A 189 49.65 28.04 5.59
N THR A 190 49.28 29.32 5.75
CA THR A 190 50.02 30.58 5.57
C THR A 190 51.15 30.72 4.54
N ASN A 191 51.01 31.82 3.78
CA ASN A 191 52.00 32.86 3.44
C ASN A 191 52.66 32.89 2.04
N SER A 192 52.44 34.05 1.40
CA SER A 192 53.32 34.84 0.51
C SER A 192 53.13 34.71 -1.02
N GLN A 193 52.58 35.79 -1.61
CA GLN A 193 52.77 36.31 -2.99
C GLN A 193 54.26 36.54 -3.36
N PRO A 194 54.66 36.99 -4.60
CA PRO A 194 53.88 37.50 -5.74
C PRO A 194 54.33 37.05 -7.17
N GLY A 195 53.57 37.44 -8.19
CA GLY A 195 53.93 37.41 -9.63
C GLY A 195 52.97 36.51 -10.42
N GLY A 196 52.29 36.90 -11.49
CA GLY A 196 52.68 37.74 -12.62
C GLY A 196 52.34 36.94 -13.89
N TYR A 197 51.96 37.62 -14.97
CA TYR A 197 51.76 37.12 -16.36
C TYR A 197 50.42 36.43 -16.72
N SER A 198 49.64 37.16 -17.51
CA SER A 198 48.60 36.67 -18.42
C SER A 198 49.22 35.87 -19.56
N THR A 199 48.60 34.77 -20.01
CA THR A 199 48.75 34.29 -21.40
C THR A 199 47.49 33.55 -21.85
N SER A 200 46.90 34.08 -22.91
CA SER A 200 45.86 33.49 -23.76
C SER A 200 46.44 32.28 -24.51
N GLY A 201 45.70 31.17 -24.58
CA GLY A 201 46.08 30.04 -25.43
C GLY A 201 44.95 29.02 -25.52
N GLY A 202 44.16 29.11 -26.59
CA GLY A 202 43.22 28.07 -26.96
C GLY A 202 43.93 26.87 -27.58
N TYR A 203 43.43 25.68 -27.29
CA TYR A 203 43.76 24.47 -28.02
C TYR A 203 42.48 23.68 -28.28
N SER A 204 42.12 23.60 -29.56
CA SER A 204 41.18 22.62 -30.08
C SER A 204 41.90 21.28 -30.15
N THR A 205 41.38 20.25 -29.49
CA THR A 205 41.89 18.89 -29.63
C THR A 205 40.84 18.03 -30.34
N SER A 206 41.03 17.90 -31.65
CA SER A 206 40.53 16.81 -32.47
C SER A 206 41.19 15.51 -31.99
N GLY A 207 40.40 14.51 -31.63
CA GLY A 207 40.90 13.19 -31.22
C GLY A 207 39.82 12.14 -31.39
N GLY A 208 39.72 11.60 -32.61
CA GLY A 208 38.94 10.41 -32.89
C GLY A 208 39.62 9.17 -32.34
N TYR A 209 38.83 8.27 -31.76
CA TYR A 209 39.24 6.90 -31.49
C TYR A 209 38.14 5.97 -32.00
N SER A 210 38.44 5.31 -33.11
CA SER A 210 37.75 4.11 -33.57
C SER A 210 38.32 2.93 -32.78
N THR A 211 37.46 2.19 -32.08
CA THR A 211 37.82 0.87 -31.54
C THR A 211 36.81 -0.16 -32.05
N SER A 212 37.27 -0.89 -33.07
CA SER A 212 36.69 -2.14 -33.53
C SER A 212 36.95 -3.23 -32.48
N GLY A 213 35.89 -3.86 -31.98
CA GLY A 213 35.97 -5.05 -31.13
C GLY A 213 34.95 -6.07 -31.61
N GLY A 214 35.36 -6.90 -32.58
CA GLY A 214 34.59 -8.05 -33.02
C GLY A 214 34.80 -9.23 -32.07
N TYR A 215 33.71 -9.89 -31.68
CA TYR A 215 33.74 -11.20 -31.02
C TYR A 215 33.13 -12.21 -31.99
N SER A 216 33.96 -13.11 -32.51
CA SER A 216 33.53 -14.28 -33.26
C SER A 216 33.18 -15.39 -32.26
N THR A 217 31.93 -15.82 -32.22
CA THR A 217 31.49 -17.00 -31.47
C THR A 217 31.44 -18.19 -32.42
N SER A 218 32.41 -19.09 -32.31
CA SER A 218 32.38 -20.42 -32.93
C SER A 218 32.05 -21.44 -31.83
N GLY A 219 30.98 -22.18 -32.02
CA GLY A 219 30.49 -23.17 -31.05
C GLY A 219 29.53 -24.13 -31.73
N SER A 220 30.10 -25.11 -32.43
CA SER A 220 29.40 -26.29 -32.94
C SER A 220 28.98 -27.21 -31.79
N VAL A 221 27.70 -27.59 -31.73
CA VAL A 221 27.23 -28.71 -30.91
C VAL A 221 26.52 -29.72 -31.80
N GLN A 222 27.06 -30.95 -31.75
CA GLN A 222 26.61 -32.14 -32.45
C GLN A 222 25.20 -32.58 -32.05
N THR A 223 24.39 -32.86 -33.07
CA THR A 223 23.15 -33.64 -32.98
C THR A 223 23.47 -35.11 -32.71
N GLY A 224 23.11 -35.59 -31.51
CA GLY A 224 23.04 -37.01 -31.17
C GLY A 224 21.63 -37.54 -31.37
N VAL A 225 21.47 -38.42 -32.34
CA VAL A 225 20.27 -39.21 -32.65
C VAL A 225 20.17 -40.36 -31.65
N VAL A 226 18.99 -40.58 -31.07
CA VAL A 226 18.65 -41.84 -30.38
C VAL A 226 17.37 -42.40 -31.01
N TYR A 227 17.50 -43.60 -31.57
CA TYR A 227 16.40 -44.46 -32.03
C TYR A 227 16.21 -45.60 -31.02
N ALA A 228 14.97 -46.12 -31.02
CA ALA A 228 14.41 -47.29 -30.33
C ALA A 228 13.75 -47.00 -28.97
#